data_AF-A0A2T2R994-F1
#
_entry.id   AF-A0A2T2R994-F1
#
_cell.length_a   1.000
_cell.length_b   1.000
_cell.length_c   1.000
_cell.angle_alpha   90.00
_cell.angle_beta   90.00
_cell.angle_gamma   90.00
#
_symmetry.space_group_name_H-M   'P 1'
#
loop_
_entity.id
_entity.type
_entity.pdbx_description
1 polymer ?
#
loop_
_entity_poly.entity_id
_entity_poly.type
_entity_poly.pdbx_seq_one_letter_code
_entity_poly.pdbx_strand_id
1 'polypeptide(L)'
;MIGVDFGRRDIAKTSTGKGWEGKNLQDKRDKFARTRTSLQKKASKGTRSSRRRCREILKRLSGREKRFQKWVNHNVSNAIIQDAKAFRKSIE
;
A
#
# COMPACT_ATOMS: atom_id res chain seq x y z
N MET A 1 14.22 -20.26 5.71
CA MET A 1 13.18 -19.25 6.01
C MET A 1 13.18 -18.22 4.89
N ILE A 2 12.00 -17.79 4.42
CA ILE A 2 11.86 -16.62 3.54
C ILE A 2 11.43 -15.46 4.43
N GLY A 3 12.32 -14.49 4.67
CA GLY A 3 11.99 -13.26 5.39
C GLY A 3 11.14 -12.34 4.51
N VAL A 4 10.13 -11.70 5.09
CA VAL A 4 9.28 -10.71 4.40
C VAL A 4 9.25 -9.44 5.25
N ASP A 5 9.85 -8.36 4.74
CA ASP A 5 9.75 -7.02 5.36
C ASP A 5 8.61 -6.21 4.71
N PHE A 6 7.82 -5.52 5.52
CA PHE A 6 6.67 -4.73 5.11
C PHE A 6 6.92 -3.24 5.42
N GLY A 7 7.82 -2.63 4.65
CA GLY A 7 8.08 -1.20 4.67
C GLY A 7 7.10 -0.38 3.83
N ARG A 8 7.03 0.93 4.10
CA ARG A 8 6.31 1.88 3.23
C ARG A 8 6.91 1.94 1.82
N ARG A 9 8.22 1.65 1.72
CA ARG A 9 9.03 1.62 0.48
C ARG A 9 9.18 0.20 -0.11
N ASP A 10 9.30 -0.81 0.74
CA ASP A 10 9.50 -2.20 0.32
C ASP A 10 8.31 -3.07 0.76
N ILE A 11 7.60 -3.65 -0.21
CA ILE A 11 6.31 -4.31 0.04
C ILE A 11 6.49 -5.80 0.37
N ALA A 12 7.58 -6.37 -0.12
CA ALA A 12 8.19 -7.62 0.29
C ALA A 12 9.53 -7.73 -0.47
N LYS A 13 10.57 -8.26 0.17
CA LYS A 13 11.84 -8.60 -0.48
C LYS A 13 12.13 -10.03 -0.09
N THR A 14 11.97 -10.97 -1.02
CA THR A 14 12.28 -12.38 -0.74
C THR A 14 13.79 -12.58 -0.79
N SER A 15 14.31 -13.53 0.01
CA SER A 15 15.73 -13.92 0.04
C SER A 15 16.25 -14.49 -1.30
N THR A 16 15.36 -14.69 -2.27
CA THR A 16 15.65 -15.10 -3.65
C THR A 16 15.84 -13.93 -4.62
N GLY A 17 15.86 -12.68 -4.13
CA GLY A 17 16.13 -11.48 -4.94
C GLY A 17 14.93 -10.95 -5.73
N LYS A 18 13.74 -11.54 -5.58
CA LYS A 18 12.50 -10.99 -6.15
C LYS A 18 11.99 -9.85 -5.27
N GLY A 19 12.31 -8.63 -5.68
CA GLY A 19 11.71 -7.41 -5.13
C GLY A 19 10.45 -7.06 -5.92
N TRP A 20 9.32 -6.85 -5.23
CA TRP A 20 8.18 -6.17 -5.84
C TRP A 20 8.45 -4.66 -5.86
N GLU A 21 9.45 -4.25 -6.65
CA GLU A 21 9.77 -2.83 -6.91
C GLU A 21 8.72 -2.23 -7.84
N GLY A 22 7.55 -1.93 -7.28
CA GLY A 22 6.54 -1.18 -8.00
C GLY A 22 6.78 0.32 -7.84
N LYS A 23 7.62 0.95 -8.67
CA LYS A 23 7.68 2.42 -8.76
C LYS A 23 6.27 3.02 -8.86
N ASN A 24 5.43 2.41 -9.70
CA ASN A 24 4.00 2.74 -9.87
C ASN A 24 3.16 2.60 -8.58
N LEU A 25 3.53 1.68 -7.70
CA LEU A 25 2.84 1.41 -6.44
C LEU A 25 3.27 2.41 -5.36
N GLN A 26 4.57 2.74 -5.32
CA GLN A 26 5.08 3.85 -4.51
C GLN A 26 4.44 5.17 -4.92
N ASP A 27 4.38 5.48 -6.22
CA ASP A 27 3.76 6.70 -6.75
C ASP A 27 2.28 6.82 -6.34
N LYS A 28 1.54 5.71 -6.40
CA LYS A 28 0.14 5.67 -5.93
C LYS A 28 0.03 5.92 -4.43
N ARG A 29 0.90 5.30 -3.61
CA ARG A 29 0.93 5.51 -2.16
C ARG A 29 1.27 6.96 -1.81
N ASP A 30 2.23 7.55 -2.51
CA ASP A 30 2.64 8.94 -2.32
C ASP A 30 1.51 9.90 -2.69
N LYS A 31 0.78 9.61 -3.78
CA LYS A 31 -0.42 10.37 -4.15
C LYS A 31 -1.49 10.32 -3.05
N PHE A 32 -1.75 9.15 -2.47
CA PHE A 32 -2.67 9.02 -1.33
C PHE A 32 -2.18 9.82 -0.11
N ALA A 33 -0.89 9.70 0.23
CA ALA A 33 -0.29 10.40 1.36
C ALA A 33 -0.38 11.92 1.21
N ARG A 34 0.04 12.48 0.06
CA ARG A 34 -0.03 13.92 -0.23
C ARG A 34 -1.46 14.45 -0.12
N THR A 35 -2.41 13.74 -0.73
CA THR A 35 -3.84 14.12 -0.70
C THR A 35 -4.39 14.10 0.72
N ARG A 36 -4.07 13.06 1.50
CA ARG A 36 -4.49 12.93 2.90
C ARG A 36 -3.96 14.07 3.76
N THR A 37 -2.65 14.36 3.69
CA THR A 37 -2.02 15.41 4.48
C THR A 37 -2.65 16.78 4.19
N SER A 38 -2.89 17.09 2.92
CA SER A 38 -3.55 18.34 2.52
C SER A 38 -4.97 18.46 3.09
N LEU A 39 -5.77 17.38 3.01
CA LEU A 39 -7.13 17.35 3.55
C LEU A 39 -7.17 17.39 5.08
N GLN A 40 -6.24 16.71 5.76
CA GLN A 40 -6.14 16.74 7.23
C GLN A 40 -5.81 18.16 7.73
N LYS A 41 -4.88 18.85 7.08
CA LYS A 41 -4.55 20.26 7.39
C LYS A 41 -5.77 21.18 7.25
N LYS A 42 -6.57 20.99 6.18
CA LYS A 42 -7.81 21.76 5.97
C LYS A 42 -8.91 21.37 6.97
N ALA A 43 -8.97 20.10 7.37
CA ALA A 43 -9.94 19.60 8.35
C ALA A 43 -9.67 20.09 9.78
N SER A 44 -8.46 20.56 10.10
CA SER A 44 -8.13 21.15 11.40
C SER A 44 -8.26 22.67 11.42
N LYS A 45 -7.85 23.38 10.35
CA LYS A 45 -7.73 24.85 10.35
C LYS A 45 -8.83 25.61 9.58
N GLY A 46 -9.71 24.92 8.86
CA GLY A 46 -10.74 25.56 8.02
C GLY A 46 -12.00 26.01 8.78
N THR A 47 -12.91 26.67 8.07
CA THR A 47 -14.26 26.99 8.57
C THR A 47 -15.06 25.72 8.93
N ARG A 48 -16.15 25.84 9.68
CA ARG A 48 -17.00 24.69 10.08
C ARG A 48 -17.43 23.85 8.88
N SER A 49 -17.89 24.48 7.80
CA SER A 49 -18.33 23.82 6.57
C SER A 49 -17.16 23.15 5.84
N SER A 50 -16.02 23.82 5.72
CA SER A 50 -14.81 23.24 5.12
C SER A 50 -14.30 22.03 5.89
N ARG A 51 -14.30 22.08 7.22
CA ARG A 51 -13.87 20.95 8.07
C ARG A 51 -14.79 19.75 7.91
N ARG A 52 -16.11 19.95 7.90
CA ARG A 52 -17.09 18.87 7.65
C ARG A 52 -16.84 18.20 6.29
N ARG A 53 -16.74 18.99 5.22
CA ARG A 53 -16.51 18.48 3.86
C ARG A 53 -15.16 17.74 3.74
N CYS A 54 -14.11 18.26 4.35
CA CYS A 54 -12.80 17.60 4.35
C CYS A 54 -12.84 16.23 5.05
N ARG A 55 -13.55 16.10 6.17
CA ARG A 55 -13.72 14.81 6.87
C ARG A 55 -14.49 13.79 6.04
N GLU A 56 -15.54 14.22 5.34
CA GLU A 56 -16.29 13.35 4.42
C GLU A 56 -15.40 12.86 3.26
N ILE A 57 -14.57 13.74 2.70
CA ILE A 57 -13.60 13.36 1.66
C ILE A 57 -12.53 12.41 2.23
N LEU A 58 -12.02 12.66 3.44
CA LEU A 58 -11.07 11.77 4.11
C LEU A 58 -11.64 10.37 4.32
N LYS A 59 -12.93 10.25 4.69
CA LYS A 59 -13.62 8.95 4.82
C LYS A 59 -13.65 8.20 3.48
N ARG A 60 -13.98 8.90 2.39
CA ARG A 60 -13.97 8.32 1.02
C ARG A 60 -12.56 7.92 0.58
N LEU A 61 -11.56 8.76 0.86
CA LEU A 61 -10.16 8.51 0.54
C LEU A 61 -9.64 7.26 1.27
N SER A 62 -9.92 7.14 2.57
CA SER A 62 -9.53 5.98 3.37
C SER A 62 -10.11 4.68 2.81
N GLY A 63 -11.37 4.67 2.38
CA GLY A 63 -11.97 3.50 1.73
C GLY A 63 -11.26 3.09 0.43
N ARG A 64 -10.89 4.06 -0.42
CA ARG A 64 -10.15 3.79 -1.66
C ARG A 64 -8.77 3.21 -1.38
N GLU A 65 -8.07 3.76 -0.40
CA GLU A 65 -6.73 3.32 -0.04
C GLU A 65 -6.72 1.94 0.60
N LYS A 66 -7.70 1.62 1.46
CA LYS A 66 -7.89 0.27 2.00
C LYS A 66 -8.08 -0.77 0.90
N ARG A 67 -8.91 -0.48 -0.11
CA ARG A 67 -9.12 -1.38 -1.26
C ARG A 67 -7.84 -1.58 -2.06
N PHE A 68 -7.11 -0.50 -2.31
CA PHE A 68 -5.83 -0.56 -3.01
C PHE A 68 -4.81 -1.41 -2.24
N GLN A 69 -4.65 -1.18 -0.94
CA GLN A 69 -3.75 -1.98 -0.10
C GLN A 69 -4.17 -3.45 -0.06
N LYS A 70 -5.46 -3.76 0.02
CA LYS A 70 -5.96 -5.13 -0.04
C LYS A 70 -5.61 -5.81 -1.36
N TRP A 71 -5.79 -5.12 -2.48
CA TRP A 71 -5.42 -5.62 -3.80
C TRP A 71 -3.92 -5.87 -3.90
N VAL A 72 -3.09 -4.94 -3.43
CA VAL A 72 -1.62 -5.10 -3.39
C VAL A 72 -1.24 -6.33 -2.57
N ASN A 73 -1.76 -6.45 -1.35
CA ASN A 73 -1.46 -7.58 -0.46
C ASN A 73 -1.85 -8.91 -1.12
N HIS A 74 -3.02 -8.98 -1.76
CA HIS A 74 -3.45 -10.20 -2.46
C HIS A 74 -2.48 -10.62 -3.57
N ASN A 75 -2.04 -9.68 -4.41
CA ASN A 75 -1.08 -9.98 -5.48
C ASN A 75 0.28 -10.42 -4.94
N VAL A 76 0.78 -9.73 -3.91
CA VAL A 76 2.07 -10.05 -3.28
C VAL A 76 2.01 -11.43 -2.61
N SER A 77 0.96 -11.73 -1.85
CA SER A 77 0.78 -13.04 -1.23
C SER A 77 0.74 -14.18 -2.26
N ASN A 78 0.02 -14.00 -3.37
CA ASN A 78 -0.02 -15.00 -4.44
C ASN A 78 1.35 -15.23 -5.07
N ALA A 79 2.10 -14.15 -5.32
CA ALA A 79 3.44 -14.24 -5.90
C ALA A 79 4.43 -14.95 -4.95
N ILE A 80 4.38 -14.66 -3.64
CA ILE A 80 5.18 -15.38 -2.63
C ILE A 80 4.86 -16.88 -2.62
N ILE A 81 3.57 -17.25 -2.69
CA ILE A 81 3.15 -18.66 -2.72
C ILE A 81 3.68 -19.35 -3.99
N GLN A 82 3.60 -18.69 -5.14
CA GLN A 82 4.14 -19.23 -6.40
C GLN A 82 5.65 -19.42 -6.32
N ASP A 83 6.39 -18.45 -5.80
CA ASP A 83 7.83 -18.54 -5.60
C ASP A 83 8.21 -19.68 -4.67
N ALA A 84 7.50 -19.84 -3.55
CA ALA A 84 7.74 -20.94 -2.61
C ALA A 84 7.47 -22.32 -3.24
N LYS A 85 6.42 -22.46 -4.06
CA LYS A 85 6.14 -23.70 -4.79
C LYS A 85 7.22 -24.01 -5.83
N ALA A 86 7.69 -23.00 -6.55
CA ALA A 86 8.76 -23.17 -7.53
C ALA A 86 10.08 -23.59 -6.86
N PHE A 87 10.44 -22.95 -5.74
CA PHE A 87 11.63 -23.28 -4.98
C PHE A 87 11.59 -24.71 -4.41
N ARG A 88 10.41 -25.17 -3.93
CA ARG A 88 10.25 -26.56 -3.49
C ARG A 88 10.47 -27.56 -4.63
N LYS A 89 9.91 -27.28 -5.82
CA LYS A 89 10.10 -28.14 -7.00
C LYS A 89 11.53 -28.18 -7.52
N SER A 90 12.35 -27.17 -7.28
CA SER A 90 13.76 -27.17 -7.71
C SER A 90 14.69 -27.97 -6.79
N ILE A 91 14.21 -28.35 -5.60
CA ILE A 91 14.97 -29.12 -4.60
C ILE A 91 14.65 -30.63 -4.71
N GLU A 92 13.55 -30.99 -5.38
CA GLU A 92 13.05 -32.34 -5.59
C GLU A 92 13.45 -32.84 -7.00
#